data_AF-A0A8D6SUL3-F1
#
_entry.id   AF-A0A8D6SUL3-F1
#
_cell.length_a   1.000
_cell.length_b   1.000
_cell.length_c   1.000
_cell.angle_alpha   90.00
_cell.angle_beta   90.00
_cell.angle_gamma   90.00
#
_symmetry.space_group_name_H-M   'P 1'
#
loop_
_entity.id
_entity.type
_entity.pdbx_description
1 polymer ?
#
loop_
_entity_poly.entity_id
_entity_poly.type
_entity_poly.pdbx_seq_one_letter_code
_entity_poly.pdbx_strand_id
1 'polypeptide(L)'
;MRSLNIFINTLLIFLILSLNYSLPTEPLIFVNKSTVDYQNAKVLLDNFYSSRTINVNDNNITLNIKDIVYIPAENTLIIKENDRELIIKFTKNNDEIEYEDILYKYYTNFERDEEINFFNRTYEVEDVSSKYIILKEKNSEKEITTNGSFEYNGYKIILKMVSLNYNTLYINIYKNGTLLESPKLVKGEWYYLKNGNLEILYKNYSNKKYVFDVVDIIKIEKDKDFPLNNSFVVEDIDSNKLVLKYKYPNNLSKNICIFDYRIIPGKIYKNYVLFKVIKRYCKTLNIKDKDIVYIGEGFYTIKVNGSTQLYYKGHKIKNNEKVYINTLSMLDTNNILNINKDIILVGGPKVNKFVKYLESKSLLLVNITNNYPENNIGIIQKIKNPYNKNYNIYILAGSNRYGTKAAILAFLTKYNDKSIMKVKWNNGHIEVIR
;
A
#
# COMPACT_ATOMS: atom_id res chain seq x y z
N MET A 1 -14.08 -39.25 53.28
CA MET A 1 -14.73 -38.67 52.09
C MET A 1 -13.72 -37.79 51.37
N ARG A 2 -13.47 -38.11 50.08
CA ARG A 2 -12.98 -37.27 48.94
C ARG A 2 -12.25 -35.95 49.28
N SER A 3 -11.08 -35.60 48.74
CA SER A 3 -10.27 -36.16 47.65
C SER A 3 -8.91 -35.44 47.64
N LEU A 4 -7.84 -36.24 47.58
CA LEU A 4 -6.48 -35.89 47.18
C LEU A 4 -6.43 -35.75 45.65
N ASN A 5 -5.82 -34.68 45.11
CA ASN A 5 -5.26 -34.57 43.75
C ASN A 5 -4.59 -33.18 43.64
N ILE A 6 -3.27 -33.06 43.81
CA ILE A 6 -2.25 -33.13 42.75
C ILE A 6 -2.70 -32.39 41.48
N PHE A 7 -2.26 -31.14 41.33
CA PHE A 7 -1.96 -30.57 40.01
C PHE A 7 -0.70 -29.70 40.12
N ILE A 8 0.44 -30.37 40.01
CA ILE A 8 1.65 -29.77 39.46
C ILE A 8 1.30 -29.46 38.00
N ASN A 9 0.90 -28.22 37.72
CA ASN A 9 0.88 -27.73 36.35
C ASN A 9 2.20 -27.00 36.14
N THR A 10 3.16 -27.77 35.64
CA THR A 10 4.25 -27.32 34.77
C THR A 10 3.75 -26.20 33.86
N LEU A 11 4.10 -24.96 34.23
CA LEU A 11 4.12 -23.83 33.33
C LEU A 11 5.22 -24.12 32.30
N LEU A 12 4.87 -24.92 31.29
CA LEU A 12 5.66 -25.08 30.08
C LEU A 12 5.56 -23.73 29.36
N ILE A 13 6.41 -22.80 29.76
CA ILE A 13 6.75 -21.62 28.98
C ILE A 13 7.26 -22.16 27.65
N PHE A 14 6.37 -22.25 26.65
CA PHE A 14 6.81 -22.25 25.28
C PHE A 14 7.46 -20.88 25.06
N LEU A 15 8.76 -20.83 25.35
CA LEU A 15 9.72 -19.98 24.67
C LEU A 15 9.57 -20.31 23.18
N ILE A 16 8.57 -19.72 22.54
CA ILE A 16 8.68 -19.39 21.13
C ILE A 16 9.72 -18.28 21.13
N LEU A 17 10.99 -18.69 21.13
CA LEU A 17 12.06 -17.87 20.59
C LEU A 17 11.58 -17.53 19.17
N SER A 18 10.97 -16.36 19.01
CA SER A 18 10.68 -15.79 17.71
C SER A 18 12.01 -15.33 17.13
N LEU A 19 12.85 -16.31 16.78
CA LEU A 19 14.04 -16.09 16.00
C LEU A 19 13.61 -15.25 14.80
N ASN A 20 14.22 -14.07 14.66
CA ASN A 20 13.97 -13.18 13.54
C ASN A 20 14.46 -13.83 12.24
N TYR A 21 13.59 -14.61 11.62
CA TYR A 21 13.83 -15.19 10.32
C TYR A 21 13.49 -14.15 9.28
N SER A 22 14.51 -13.51 8.72
CA SER A 22 14.29 -12.63 7.59
C SER A 22 14.32 -13.44 6.31
N LEU A 23 13.25 -13.30 5.53
CA LEU A 23 13.29 -13.64 4.12
C LEU A 23 14.47 -12.93 3.43
N PRO A 24 14.98 -13.49 2.32
CA PRO A 24 16.01 -12.83 1.54
C PRO A 24 15.55 -11.43 1.11
N THR A 25 16.50 -10.50 1.05
CA THR A 25 16.29 -9.13 0.58
C THR A 25 16.58 -9.07 -0.91
N GLU A 26 15.57 -8.73 -1.71
CA GLU A 26 15.65 -8.70 -3.18
C GLU A 26 16.27 -9.98 -3.81
N PRO A 27 15.75 -11.18 -3.50
CA PRO A 27 16.26 -12.41 -4.09
C PRO A 27 16.09 -12.42 -5.61
N LEU A 28 16.95 -13.14 -6.32
CA LEU A 28 16.70 -13.53 -7.70
C LEU A 28 15.81 -14.77 -7.76
N ILE A 29 14.69 -14.68 -8.46
CA ILE A 29 13.72 -15.77 -8.55
C ILE A 29 13.81 -16.45 -9.93
N PHE A 30 14.19 -17.73 -9.94
CA PHE A 30 14.20 -18.56 -11.14
C PHE A 30 13.01 -19.52 -11.12
N VAL A 31 12.13 -19.35 -12.11
CA VAL A 31 10.95 -20.18 -12.32
C VAL A 31 10.72 -20.35 -13.82
N ASN A 32 10.27 -21.53 -14.23
CA ASN A 32 9.97 -21.82 -15.63
C ASN A 32 8.60 -21.23 -16.02
N LYS A 33 8.59 -20.21 -16.89
CA LYS A 33 7.37 -19.51 -17.33
C LYS A 33 6.33 -20.42 -17.99
N SER A 34 6.76 -21.55 -18.57
CA SER A 34 5.89 -22.49 -19.29
C SER A 34 5.19 -23.51 -18.39
N THR A 35 5.37 -23.42 -17.06
CA THR A 35 4.76 -24.36 -16.11
C THR A 35 3.77 -23.69 -15.18
N VAL A 36 2.91 -24.49 -14.55
CA VAL A 36 1.95 -24.02 -13.52
C VAL A 36 2.64 -23.38 -12.31
N ASP A 37 3.89 -23.73 -12.05
CA ASP A 37 4.68 -23.16 -10.96
C ASP A 37 4.93 -21.66 -11.15
N TYR A 38 4.95 -21.17 -12.40
CA TYR A 38 5.05 -19.73 -12.67
C TYR A 38 3.86 -18.96 -12.10
N GLN A 39 2.65 -19.50 -12.22
CA GLN A 39 1.46 -18.84 -11.66
C GLN A 39 1.52 -18.81 -10.13
N ASN A 40 2.01 -19.87 -9.50
CA ASN A 40 2.22 -19.90 -8.05
C ASN A 40 3.34 -18.93 -7.62
N ALA A 41 4.42 -18.84 -8.41
CA ALA A 41 5.56 -17.97 -8.13
C ALA A 41 5.23 -16.47 -8.24
N LYS A 42 4.15 -16.08 -8.92
CA LYS A 42 3.69 -14.68 -8.94
C LYS A 42 3.49 -14.10 -7.54
N VAL A 43 3.11 -14.92 -6.55
CA VAL A 43 3.00 -14.46 -5.16
C VAL A 43 4.36 -14.07 -4.57
N LEU A 44 5.44 -14.78 -4.95
CA LEU A 44 6.80 -14.40 -4.58
C LEU A 44 7.24 -13.13 -5.31
N LEU A 45 6.98 -13.06 -6.63
CA LEU A 45 7.29 -11.88 -7.42
C LEU A 45 6.61 -10.64 -6.82
N ASP A 46 5.33 -10.77 -6.47
CA ASP A 46 4.58 -9.75 -5.76
C ASP A 46 5.17 -9.43 -4.39
N ASN A 47 5.68 -10.41 -3.66
CA ASN A 47 6.30 -10.10 -2.39
C ASN A 47 7.62 -9.34 -2.55
N PHE A 48 8.46 -9.68 -3.52
CA PHE A 48 9.86 -9.23 -3.55
C PHE A 48 10.16 -8.12 -4.56
N TYR A 49 9.34 -7.95 -5.60
CA TYR A 49 9.61 -7.00 -6.68
C TYR A 49 8.59 -5.87 -6.76
N SER A 50 9.09 -4.68 -7.07
CA SER A 50 8.27 -3.58 -7.56
C SER A 50 7.56 -3.98 -8.84
N SER A 51 6.36 -3.45 -9.06
CA SER A 51 5.55 -3.75 -10.24
C SER A 51 4.81 -2.53 -10.75
N ARG A 52 4.43 -2.58 -12.02
CA ARG A 52 3.56 -1.62 -12.68
C ARG A 52 2.43 -2.37 -13.39
N THR A 53 1.24 -1.79 -13.36
CA THR A 53 0.13 -2.18 -14.23
C THR A 53 -0.38 -0.92 -14.89
N ILE A 54 -0.41 -0.91 -16.21
CA ILE A 54 -0.77 0.25 -17.01
C ILE A 54 -2.10 -0.03 -17.70
N ASN A 55 -3.06 0.88 -17.51
CA ASN A 55 -4.35 0.87 -18.17
C ASN A 55 -4.43 2.07 -19.11
N VAL A 56 -4.65 1.79 -20.39
CA VAL A 56 -4.84 2.78 -21.44
C VAL A 56 -6.33 2.84 -21.78
N ASN A 57 -6.92 4.02 -21.57
CA ASN A 57 -8.29 4.35 -21.94
C ASN A 57 -8.26 5.62 -22.79
N ASP A 58 -8.32 5.45 -24.12
CA ASP A 58 -8.18 6.52 -25.11
C ASP A 58 -6.90 7.37 -24.89
N ASN A 59 -7.08 8.61 -24.46
CA ASN A 59 -6.03 9.59 -24.20
C ASN A 59 -5.57 9.58 -22.73
N ASN A 60 -6.17 8.76 -21.87
CA ASN A 60 -5.82 8.69 -20.46
C ASN A 60 -5.09 7.39 -20.16
N ILE A 61 -3.91 7.52 -19.54
CA ILE A 61 -3.13 6.40 -19.04
C ILE A 61 -3.21 6.41 -17.53
N THR A 62 -3.73 5.33 -16.96
CA THR A 62 -3.72 5.09 -15.52
C THR A 62 -2.60 4.10 -15.19
N LEU A 63 -1.67 4.53 -14.35
CA LEU A 63 -0.54 3.76 -13.90
C LEU A 63 -0.74 3.36 -12.44
N ASN A 64 -0.93 2.06 -12.20
CA ASN A 64 -0.94 1.49 -10.87
C ASN A 64 0.49 1.08 -10.48
N ILE A 65 1.00 1.72 -9.43
CA ILE A 65 2.39 1.61 -9.01
C ILE A 65 2.47 0.86 -7.69
N LYS A 66 3.40 -0.08 -7.63
CA LYS A 66 3.83 -0.70 -6.39
C LYS A 66 5.35 -0.68 -6.35
N ASP A 67 5.90 0.08 -5.43
CA ASP A 67 7.33 0.16 -5.18
C ASP A 67 7.65 -0.59 -3.89
N ILE A 68 8.72 -1.38 -3.94
CA ILE A 68 9.28 -2.09 -2.79
C ILE A 68 10.72 -1.62 -2.63
N VAL A 69 11.04 -1.09 -1.45
CA VAL A 69 12.39 -0.68 -1.09
C VAL A 69 12.75 -1.26 0.28
N TYR A 70 14.03 -1.51 0.49
CA TYR A 70 14.56 -1.99 1.77
C TYR A 70 15.43 -0.88 2.37
N ILE A 71 15.04 -0.38 3.55
CA ILE A 71 15.67 0.78 4.18
C ILE A 71 16.24 0.35 5.54
N PRO A 72 17.57 0.40 5.76
CA PRO A 72 18.15 0.21 7.07
C PRO A 72 17.91 1.46 7.93
N ALA A 73 17.52 1.28 9.19
CA ALA A 73 17.33 2.36 10.14
C ALA A 73 17.81 1.95 11.54
N GLU A 74 18.52 2.84 12.25
CA GLU A 74 19.06 2.51 13.58
C GLU A 74 17.97 2.56 14.67
N ASN A 75 17.30 3.71 14.76
CA ASN A 75 16.20 4.01 15.70
C ASN A 75 15.12 4.91 15.05
N THR A 76 15.41 5.49 13.88
CA THR A 76 14.45 6.32 13.14
C THR A 76 14.45 5.92 11.67
N LEU A 77 13.30 5.51 11.16
CA LEU A 77 13.06 5.30 9.74
C LEU A 77 12.53 6.59 9.13
N ILE A 78 13.22 7.10 8.11
CA ILE A 78 12.80 8.29 7.35
C ILE A 78 12.53 7.87 5.91
N ILE A 79 11.32 8.15 5.45
CA ILE A 79 10.91 7.96 4.06
C ILE A 79 10.56 9.35 3.52
N LYS A 80 11.38 9.89 2.62
CA LYS A 80 11.24 11.23 2.07
C LYS A 80 10.95 11.18 0.57
N GLU A 81 9.99 11.99 0.15
CA GLU A 81 9.73 12.30 -1.26
C GLU A 81 9.71 13.81 -1.44
N ASN A 82 9.41 14.28 -2.65
CA ASN A 82 9.47 15.70 -2.97
C ASN A 82 8.47 16.54 -2.15
N ASP A 83 7.28 16.00 -1.88
CA ASP A 83 6.14 16.70 -1.26
C ASP A 83 5.78 16.15 0.13
N ARG A 84 6.49 15.12 0.61
CA ARG A 84 6.12 14.44 1.86
C ARG A 84 7.31 13.81 2.56
N GLU A 85 7.17 13.65 3.87
CA GLU A 85 8.15 12.97 4.71
C GLU A 85 7.44 12.18 5.81
N LEU A 86 7.71 10.87 5.89
CA LEU A 86 7.26 10.00 6.96
C LEU A 86 8.45 9.65 7.85
N ILE A 87 8.33 9.98 9.14
CA ILE A 87 9.34 9.77 10.17
C ILE A 87 8.76 8.83 11.20
N ILE A 88 9.43 7.70 11.45
CA ILE A 88 9.00 6.69 12.40
C ILE A 88 10.15 6.43 13.37
N LYS A 89 9.97 6.82 14.63
CA LYS A 89 10.88 6.47 15.72
C LYS A 89 10.46 5.14 16.32
N PHE A 90 11.46 4.31 16.62
CA PHE A 90 11.24 3.00 17.19
C PHE A 90 12.41 2.60 18.10
N THR A 91 12.11 1.73 19.06
CA THR A 91 13.10 0.99 19.82
C THR A 91 13.17 -0.45 19.35
N LYS A 92 14.31 -1.09 19.65
CA LYS A 92 14.56 -2.50 19.34
C LYS A 92 14.84 -3.25 20.63
N ASN A 93 14.09 -4.32 20.88
CA ASN A 93 14.23 -5.19 22.04
C ASN A 93 14.48 -6.61 21.55
N ASN A 94 15.75 -7.02 21.48
CA ASN A 94 16.21 -8.31 20.92
C ASN A 94 15.62 -8.61 19.54
N ASP A 95 14.43 -9.23 19.55
CA ASP A 95 13.73 -9.68 18.36
C ASP A 95 12.49 -8.85 17.97
N GLU A 96 12.16 -7.82 18.72
CA GLU A 96 10.97 -7.00 18.48
C GLU A 96 11.32 -5.54 18.29
N ILE A 97 10.44 -4.84 17.58
CA ILE A 97 10.45 -3.38 17.53
C ILE A 97 9.18 -2.86 18.18
N GLU A 98 9.31 -1.71 18.84
CA GLU A 98 8.18 -0.95 19.37
C GLU A 98 8.23 0.45 18.77
N TYR A 99 7.10 0.92 18.26
CA TYR A 99 7.00 2.25 17.65
C TYR A 99 6.74 3.28 18.73
N GLU A 100 7.57 4.32 18.79
CA GLU A 100 7.48 5.36 19.83
C GLU A 100 6.78 6.63 19.32
N ASP A 101 7.02 6.98 18.06
CA ASP A 101 6.56 8.24 17.47
C ASP A 101 6.44 8.08 15.96
N ILE A 102 5.36 8.61 15.38
CA ILE A 102 5.14 8.58 13.93
C ILE A 102 4.64 9.96 13.51
N LEU A 103 5.45 10.62 12.68
CA LEU A 103 5.15 11.93 12.11
C LEU A 103 5.05 11.81 10.60
N TYR A 104 3.99 12.37 10.04
CA TYR A 104 3.82 12.52 8.60
C TYR A 104 3.74 14.00 8.27
N LYS A 105 4.67 14.48 7.47
CA LYS A 105 4.74 15.87 7.03
C LYS A 105 4.36 15.93 5.55
N TYR A 106 3.54 16.90 5.22
CA TYR A 106 3.17 17.24 3.86
C TYR A 106 3.64 18.65 3.54
N TYR A 107 4.28 18.83 2.39
CA TYR A 107 4.87 20.09 1.94
C TYR A 107 4.18 20.52 0.64
N THR A 108 3.43 21.61 0.69
CA THR A 108 2.71 22.18 -0.47
C THR A 108 2.36 23.63 -0.18
N ASN A 109 2.00 24.42 -1.19
CA ASN A 109 1.57 25.80 -0.99
C ASN A 109 0.09 25.82 -0.56
N PHE A 110 -0.17 26.07 0.73
CA PHE A 110 -1.52 26.27 1.28
C PHE A 110 -1.92 27.75 1.28
N GLU A 111 -1.35 28.58 0.42
CA GLU A 111 -1.85 29.95 0.22
C GLU A 111 -3.27 29.91 -0.36
N ARG A 112 -4.08 30.93 -0.01
CA ARG A 112 -5.46 31.04 -0.48
C ARG A 112 -5.51 31.12 -2.01
N ASP A 113 -6.55 30.51 -2.58
CA ASP A 113 -6.83 30.40 -4.01
C ASP A 113 -5.83 29.50 -4.79
N GLU A 114 -4.85 28.88 -4.12
CA GLU A 114 -3.94 27.92 -4.74
C GLU A 114 -4.62 26.57 -4.98
N GLU A 115 -4.24 25.93 -6.09
CA GLU A 115 -4.64 24.56 -6.39
C GLU A 115 -3.57 23.57 -5.89
N ILE A 116 -3.97 22.68 -4.99
CA ILE A 116 -3.10 21.64 -4.46
C ILE A 116 -3.59 20.26 -4.85
N ASN A 117 -2.64 19.37 -5.12
CA ASN A 117 -2.91 17.94 -5.08
C ASN A 117 -2.66 17.47 -3.66
N PHE A 118 -3.65 16.84 -3.02
CA PHE A 118 -3.57 16.35 -1.65
C PHE A 118 -4.19 14.96 -1.60
N PHE A 119 -3.41 13.94 -1.21
CA PHE A 119 -3.86 12.53 -1.17
C PHE A 119 -4.60 12.04 -2.45
N ASN A 120 -4.04 12.35 -3.64
CA ASN A 120 -4.55 12.00 -4.97
C ASN A 120 -5.88 12.66 -5.38
N ARG A 121 -6.27 13.74 -4.71
CA ARG A 121 -7.37 14.61 -5.14
C ARG A 121 -6.86 16.03 -5.30
N THR A 122 -7.54 16.79 -6.12
CA THR A 122 -7.22 18.20 -6.37
C THR A 122 -8.17 19.06 -5.57
N TYR A 123 -7.61 19.98 -4.80
CA TYR A 123 -8.36 20.91 -3.96
C TYR A 123 -7.95 22.35 -4.27
N GLU A 124 -8.88 23.25 -4.07
CA GLU A 124 -8.65 24.68 -3.95
C GLU A 124 -8.55 25.03 -2.46
N VAL A 125 -7.58 25.88 -2.11
CA VAL A 125 -7.41 26.36 -0.75
C VAL A 125 -8.29 27.58 -0.53
N GLU A 126 -9.40 27.39 0.18
CA GLU A 126 -10.38 28.46 0.43
C GLU A 126 -9.89 29.44 1.50
N ASP A 127 -9.25 28.93 2.56
CA ASP A 127 -8.74 29.73 3.66
C ASP A 127 -7.63 28.99 4.43
N VAL A 128 -6.69 29.75 4.97
CA VAL A 128 -5.54 29.24 5.73
C VAL A 128 -5.18 30.16 6.88
N SER A 129 -4.85 29.57 8.01
CA SER A 129 -4.24 30.26 9.14
C SER A 129 -3.29 29.32 9.88
N SER A 130 -2.60 29.83 10.89
CA SER A 130 -1.79 28.99 11.79
C SER A 130 -2.62 27.99 12.63
N LYS A 131 -3.96 28.06 12.56
CA LYS A 131 -4.87 27.19 13.31
C LYS A 131 -5.67 26.23 12.44
N TYR A 132 -5.85 26.53 11.16
CA TYR A 132 -6.65 25.70 10.27
C TYR A 132 -6.32 25.87 8.78
N ILE A 133 -6.71 24.88 7.98
CA ILE A 133 -6.77 24.93 6.52
C ILE A 133 -8.19 24.50 6.10
N ILE A 134 -8.80 25.23 5.16
CA ILE A 134 -10.06 24.84 4.51
C ILE A 134 -9.75 24.49 3.06
N LEU A 135 -10.06 23.24 2.69
CA LEU A 135 -9.88 22.73 1.34
C LEU A 135 -11.23 22.39 0.72
N LYS A 136 -11.45 22.85 -0.51
CA LYS A 136 -12.61 22.53 -1.33
C LYS A 136 -12.19 21.64 -2.49
N GLU A 137 -12.82 20.47 -2.64
CA GLU A 137 -12.46 19.55 -3.73
C GLU A 137 -12.90 20.15 -5.07
N LYS A 138 -11.99 20.18 -6.05
CA LYS A 138 -12.25 20.83 -7.34
C LYS A 138 -13.32 20.08 -8.14
N ASN A 139 -14.26 20.82 -8.74
CA ASN A 139 -15.39 20.30 -9.52
C ASN A 139 -16.31 19.35 -8.73
N SER A 140 -16.44 19.56 -7.42
CA SER A 140 -17.31 18.75 -6.56
C SER A 140 -18.63 19.43 -6.21
N GLU A 141 -18.88 20.63 -6.74
CA GLU A 141 -20.13 21.36 -6.52
C GLU A 141 -21.33 20.59 -7.08
N LYS A 142 -22.40 20.55 -6.28
CA LYS A 142 -23.68 19.99 -6.69
C LYS A 142 -24.75 21.06 -6.65
N GLU A 143 -25.35 21.33 -7.81
CA GLU A 143 -26.52 22.19 -7.87
C GLU A 143 -27.75 21.45 -7.32
N ILE A 144 -28.48 22.12 -6.43
CA ILE A 144 -29.71 21.65 -5.81
C ILE A 144 -30.80 22.70 -6.00
N THR A 145 -31.95 22.27 -6.51
CA THR A 145 -33.13 23.11 -6.63
C THR A 145 -34.23 22.64 -5.67
N THR A 146 -34.79 23.54 -4.88
CA THR A 146 -35.85 23.20 -3.89
C THR A 146 -36.90 24.30 -3.73
N ASN A 147 -38.06 23.93 -3.16
CA ASN A 147 -39.13 24.87 -2.80
C ASN A 147 -39.11 25.25 -1.32
N GLY A 148 -38.21 24.67 -0.50
CA GLY A 148 -38.16 24.98 0.93
C GLY A 148 -37.26 24.12 1.80
N SER A 149 -36.81 22.95 1.33
CA SER A 149 -35.81 22.16 2.05
C SER A 149 -35.10 21.16 1.15
N PHE A 150 -33.87 20.79 1.48
CA PHE A 150 -33.15 19.72 0.79
C PHE A 150 -32.27 18.94 1.75
N GLU A 151 -31.84 17.77 1.31
CA GLU A 151 -30.88 16.94 2.03
C GLU A 151 -29.62 16.74 1.18
N TYR A 152 -28.47 16.78 1.83
CA TYR A 152 -27.16 16.58 1.20
C TYR A 152 -26.21 15.95 2.21
N ASN A 153 -25.66 14.77 1.90
CA ASN A 153 -24.70 14.05 2.75
C ASN A 153 -25.07 13.99 4.25
N GLY A 154 -26.34 13.70 4.56
CA GLY A 154 -26.86 13.61 5.93
C GLY A 154 -27.13 14.96 6.61
N TYR A 155 -26.84 16.08 5.94
CA TYR A 155 -27.38 17.38 6.32
C TYR A 155 -28.80 17.55 5.80
N LYS A 156 -29.64 18.19 6.59
CA LYS A 156 -30.98 18.65 6.19
C LYS A 156 -31.05 20.16 6.33
N ILE A 157 -31.26 20.84 5.21
CA ILE A 157 -31.33 22.30 5.13
C ILE A 157 -32.79 22.68 4.94
N ILE A 158 -33.31 23.54 5.82
CA ILE A 158 -34.72 23.96 5.81
C ILE A 158 -34.77 25.48 5.73
N LEU A 159 -35.40 26.01 4.68
CA LEU A 159 -35.70 27.43 4.55
C LEU A 159 -36.74 27.83 5.59
N LYS A 160 -36.44 28.87 6.37
CA LYS A 160 -37.34 29.43 7.38
C LYS A 160 -37.95 30.74 6.93
N MET A 161 -37.15 31.62 6.35
CA MET A 161 -37.59 32.95 5.94
C MET A 161 -36.80 33.42 4.72
N VAL A 162 -37.41 34.27 3.92
CA VAL A 162 -36.82 34.91 2.74
C VAL A 162 -37.08 36.41 2.80
N SER A 163 -36.11 37.22 2.38
CA SER A 163 -36.30 38.66 2.23
C SER A 163 -37.26 38.98 1.07
N LEU A 164 -37.92 40.14 1.11
CA LEU A 164 -38.88 40.55 0.07
C LEU A 164 -38.27 40.60 -1.35
N ASN A 165 -36.99 40.92 -1.45
CA ASN A 165 -36.24 40.96 -2.72
C ASN A 165 -35.61 39.61 -3.09
N TYR A 166 -35.86 38.54 -2.33
CA TYR A 166 -35.28 37.21 -2.52
C TYR A 166 -33.74 37.16 -2.52
N ASN A 167 -33.05 38.19 -2.06
CA ASN A 167 -31.58 38.23 -2.00
C ASN A 167 -31.02 37.62 -0.72
N THR A 168 -31.86 37.33 0.28
CA THR A 168 -31.41 36.78 1.56
C THR A 168 -32.34 35.66 2.00
N LEU A 169 -31.74 34.56 2.45
CA LEU A 169 -32.44 33.42 3.03
C LEU A 169 -32.00 33.23 4.48
N TYR A 170 -32.93 32.87 5.34
CA TYR A 170 -32.65 32.37 6.68
C TYR A 170 -32.99 30.88 6.68
N ILE A 171 -31.99 30.05 6.96
CA ILE A 171 -32.11 28.60 6.90
C ILE A 171 -31.78 28.00 8.25
N ASN A 172 -32.31 26.80 8.51
CA ASN A 172 -31.84 25.93 9.57
C ASN A 172 -31.09 24.76 8.95
N ILE A 173 -29.91 24.45 9.49
CA ILE A 173 -29.07 23.35 9.04
C ILE A 173 -29.04 22.31 10.16
N TYR A 174 -29.51 21.11 9.86
CA TYR A 174 -29.48 19.96 10.77
C TYR A 174 -28.49 18.92 10.27
N LYS A 175 -27.85 18.19 11.18
CA LYS A 175 -27.08 16.97 10.87
C LYS A 175 -27.57 15.86 11.76
N ASN A 176 -27.93 14.72 11.17
CA ASN A 176 -28.45 13.56 11.90
C ASN A 176 -29.57 13.92 12.89
N GLY A 177 -30.48 14.81 12.48
CA GLY A 177 -31.61 15.27 13.29
C GLY A 177 -31.33 16.38 14.32
N THR A 178 -30.06 16.73 14.56
CA THR A 178 -29.69 17.80 15.50
C THR A 178 -29.47 19.13 14.78
N LEU A 179 -30.03 20.23 15.28
CA LEU A 179 -29.80 21.58 14.74
C LEU A 179 -28.33 21.96 14.97
N LEU A 180 -27.60 22.26 13.89
CA LEU A 180 -26.22 22.73 13.96
C LEU A 180 -26.16 24.25 13.97
N GLU A 181 -26.81 24.89 13.00
CA GLU A 181 -26.73 26.35 12.83
C GLU A 181 -28.01 26.88 12.16
N SER A 182 -28.27 28.19 12.31
CA SER A 182 -29.39 28.88 11.66
C SER A 182 -28.92 30.14 10.93
N PRO A 183 -28.14 29.99 9.85
CA PRO A 183 -27.48 31.13 9.23
C PRO A 183 -28.36 31.95 8.31
N LYS A 184 -27.88 33.17 8.06
CA LYS A 184 -28.31 34.04 6.97
C LYS A 184 -27.43 33.77 5.75
N LEU A 185 -28.04 33.38 4.63
CA LEU A 185 -27.38 33.28 3.33
C LEU A 185 -27.69 34.52 2.49
N VAL A 186 -26.65 35.11 1.90
CA VAL A 186 -26.78 36.20 0.94
C VAL A 186 -26.61 35.63 -0.47
N LYS A 187 -27.44 36.08 -1.40
CA LYS A 187 -27.40 35.62 -2.78
C LYS A 187 -26.04 35.93 -3.41
N GLY A 188 -25.40 34.91 -3.99
CA GLY A 188 -24.09 35.03 -4.62
C GLY A 188 -22.90 34.93 -3.66
N GLU A 189 -23.14 34.79 -2.36
CA GLU A 189 -22.09 34.62 -1.35
C GLU A 189 -22.07 33.20 -0.82
N TRP A 190 -20.88 32.62 -0.74
CA TRP A 190 -20.67 31.34 -0.09
C TRP A 190 -20.76 31.47 1.43
N TYR A 191 -21.38 30.47 2.05
CA TYR A 191 -21.48 30.36 3.49
C TYR A 191 -20.84 29.06 3.96
N TYR A 192 -19.83 29.19 4.83
CA TYR A 192 -19.13 28.08 5.47
C TYR A 192 -19.80 27.73 6.79
N LEU A 193 -20.18 26.46 6.95
CA LEU A 193 -20.72 25.96 8.21
C LEU A 193 -19.60 25.90 9.26
N LYS A 194 -19.75 26.61 10.39
CA LYS A 194 -18.67 26.71 11.41
C LYS A 194 -18.34 25.37 12.05
N ASN A 195 -19.39 24.56 12.28
CA ASN A 195 -19.34 23.27 12.96
C ASN A 195 -19.74 22.15 12.00
N GLY A 196 -19.09 22.08 10.85
CA GLY A 196 -19.25 21.01 9.90
C GLY A 196 -18.37 21.14 8.66
N ASN A 197 -18.68 20.32 7.67
CA ASN A 197 -17.86 20.10 6.48
C ASN A 197 -18.65 20.46 5.22
N LEU A 198 -19.50 21.49 5.31
CA LEU A 198 -20.43 21.87 4.26
C LEU A 198 -20.29 23.36 3.96
N GLU A 199 -20.24 23.69 2.68
CA GLU A 199 -20.33 25.04 2.18
C GLU A 199 -21.55 25.16 1.26
N ILE A 200 -22.25 26.29 1.37
CA ILE A 200 -23.53 26.53 0.67
C ILE A 200 -23.49 27.89 -0.02
N LEU A 201 -23.75 27.91 -1.32
CA LEU A 201 -23.99 29.11 -2.10
C LEU A 201 -25.47 29.19 -2.45
N TYR A 202 -26.13 30.27 -2.04
CA TYR A 202 -27.45 30.59 -2.58
C TYR A 202 -27.30 31.33 -3.91
N LYS A 203 -27.58 30.67 -5.04
CA LYS A 203 -27.38 31.26 -6.38
C LYS A 203 -28.49 32.22 -6.75
N ASN A 204 -29.74 31.73 -6.74
CA ASN A 204 -30.89 32.49 -7.23
C ASN A 204 -32.22 31.84 -6.84
N TYR A 205 -33.30 32.61 -7.02
CA TYR A 205 -34.67 32.13 -7.03
C TYR A 205 -35.22 32.24 -8.45
N SER A 206 -35.61 31.11 -9.06
CA SER A 206 -36.12 31.02 -10.42
C SER A 206 -37.23 29.97 -10.50
N ASN A 207 -38.25 30.19 -11.34
CA ASN A 207 -39.37 29.26 -11.53
C ASN A 207 -40.04 28.82 -10.23
N LYS A 208 -40.16 29.75 -9.27
CA LYS A 208 -40.68 29.51 -7.91
C LYS A 208 -39.87 28.51 -7.07
N LYS A 209 -38.59 28.33 -7.39
CA LYS A 209 -37.66 27.45 -6.66
C LYS A 209 -36.36 28.18 -6.33
N TYR A 210 -35.77 27.81 -5.20
CA TYR A 210 -34.46 28.27 -4.78
C TYR A 210 -33.39 27.32 -5.32
N VAL A 211 -32.32 27.90 -5.85
CA VAL A 211 -31.18 27.17 -6.42
C VAL A 211 -29.97 27.40 -5.54
N PHE A 212 -29.33 26.32 -5.13
CA PHE A 212 -28.13 26.29 -4.30
C PHE A 212 -27.02 25.53 -5.02
N ASP A 213 -25.78 25.96 -4.85
CA ASP A 213 -24.65 25.03 -5.00
C ASP A 213 -24.22 24.61 -3.60
N VAL A 214 -23.95 23.32 -3.44
CA VAL A 214 -23.42 22.76 -2.19
C VAL A 214 -22.18 21.93 -2.47
N VAL A 215 -21.23 22.01 -1.55
CA VAL A 215 -19.95 21.31 -1.67
C VAL A 215 -19.47 20.81 -0.31
N ASP A 216 -18.89 19.61 -0.29
CA ASP A 216 -18.18 19.12 0.88
C ASP A 216 -16.81 19.81 0.97
N ILE A 217 -16.47 20.30 2.16
CA ILE A 217 -15.15 20.88 2.44
C ILE A 217 -14.41 20.04 3.47
N ILE A 218 -13.08 20.11 3.44
CA ILE A 218 -12.22 19.53 4.47
C ILE A 218 -11.68 20.66 5.31
N LYS A 219 -12.08 20.71 6.57
CA LYS A 219 -11.49 21.59 7.57
C LYS A 219 -10.44 20.82 8.38
N ILE A 220 -9.19 21.21 8.22
CA ILE A 220 -8.06 20.65 8.97
C ILE A 220 -7.74 21.63 10.08
N GLU A 221 -7.81 21.21 11.35
CA GLU A 221 -7.63 22.11 12.50
C GLU A 221 -6.50 21.60 13.39
N LYS A 222 -5.64 22.52 13.84
CA LYS A 222 -4.54 22.22 14.77
C LYS A 222 -5.10 21.63 16.08
N ASP A 223 -4.39 20.64 16.63
CA ASP A 223 -4.75 19.89 17.84
C ASP A 223 -6.08 19.11 17.72
N LYS A 224 -6.61 18.94 16.51
CA LYS A 224 -7.79 18.11 16.22
C LYS A 224 -7.42 16.86 15.42
N ASP A 225 -8.33 15.91 15.43
CA ASP A 225 -8.24 14.72 14.59
C ASP A 225 -8.13 15.12 13.12
N PHE A 226 -7.20 14.48 12.41
CA PHE A 226 -7.08 14.72 10.98
C PHE A 226 -8.31 14.14 10.26
N PRO A 227 -9.08 14.95 9.51
CA PRO A 227 -10.40 14.56 9.01
C PRO A 227 -10.38 13.39 8.02
N LEU A 228 -9.26 13.17 7.32
CA LEU A 228 -9.12 12.05 6.37
C LEU A 228 -8.61 10.76 7.04
N ASN A 229 -8.06 10.85 8.25
CA ASN A 229 -7.60 9.69 9.02
C ASN A 229 -7.51 10.03 10.51
N ASN A 230 -8.53 9.62 11.27
CA ASN A 230 -8.64 9.88 12.71
C ASN A 230 -7.59 9.17 13.58
N SER A 231 -6.71 8.33 13.01
CA SER A 231 -5.54 7.80 13.72
C SER A 231 -4.47 8.87 13.94
N PHE A 232 -4.56 10.00 13.21
CA PHE A 232 -3.67 11.14 13.31
C PHE A 232 -4.36 12.34 13.97
N VAL A 233 -3.55 13.14 14.66
CA VAL A 233 -3.87 14.50 15.09
C VAL A 233 -3.02 15.47 14.26
N VAL A 234 -3.58 16.64 13.97
CA VAL A 234 -2.84 17.72 13.33
C VAL A 234 -1.96 18.40 14.37
N GLU A 235 -0.66 18.13 14.33
CA GLU A 235 0.31 18.69 15.28
C GLU A 235 0.69 20.12 14.93
N ASP A 236 0.82 20.43 13.63
CA ASP A 236 1.21 21.76 13.19
C ASP A 236 0.64 22.09 11.80
N ILE A 237 0.37 23.39 11.60
CA ILE A 237 -0.12 23.97 10.35
C ILE A 237 0.72 25.21 10.05
N ASP A 238 1.22 25.26 8.83
CA ASP A 238 1.97 26.37 8.25
C ASP A 238 1.48 26.59 6.81
N SER A 239 1.72 27.76 6.24
CA SER A 239 1.32 28.07 4.86
C SER A 239 1.97 27.16 3.82
N ASN A 240 3.08 26.50 4.15
CA ASN A 240 3.79 25.60 3.25
C ASN A 240 3.86 24.14 3.73
N LYS A 241 3.27 23.82 4.88
CA LYS A 241 3.51 22.55 5.57
C LYS A 241 2.39 22.16 6.52
N LEU A 242 2.00 20.90 6.46
CA LEU A 242 1.09 20.25 7.40
C LEU A 242 1.84 19.12 8.12
N VAL A 243 1.77 19.08 9.45
CA VAL A 243 2.37 18.03 10.28
C VAL A 243 1.29 17.22 10.98
N LEU A 244 1.29 15.93 10.74
CA LEU A 244 0.36 14.97 11.33
C LEU A 244 1.12 14.04 12.27
N LYS A 245 0.61 13.86 13.48
CA LYS A 245 1.16 12.96 14.48
C LYS A 245 0.22 11.79 14.74
N TYR A 246 0.75 10.58 14.72
CA TYR A 246 -0.04 9.38 15.06
C TYR A 246 -0.34 9.34 16.56
N LYS A 247 -1.59 9.06 16.93
CA LYS A 247 -2.05 9.17 18.33
C LYS A 247 -1.42 8.17 19.30
N TYR A 248 -1.35 6.89 18.89
CA TYR A 248 -0.99 5.78 19.77
C TYR A 248 -0.04 4.80 19.07
N PRO A 249 1.22 5.20 18.79
CA PRO A 249 2.16 4.37 18.04
C PRO A 249 2.49 3.06 18.76
N ASN A 250 2.55 3.05 20.09
CA ASN A 250 2.89 1.86 20.89
C ASN A 250 1.85 0.72 20.78
N ASN A 251 0.61 1.03 20.36
CA ASN A 251 -0.45 0.02 20.18
C ASN A 251 -0.44 -0.63 18.79
N LEU A 252 0.46 -0.21 17.91
CA LEU A 252 0.53 -0.71 16.55
C LEU A 252 1.10 -2.13 16.49
N SER A 253 0.54 -2.95 15.60
CA SER A 253 1.18 -4.21 15.24
C SER A 253 2.53 -3.96 14.57
N LYS A 254 3.43 -4.96 14.62
CA LYS A 254 4.75 -4.89 13.96
C LYS A 254 4.68 -4.41 12.51
N ASN A 255 3.65 -4.79 11.75
CA ASN A 255 3.43 -4.27 10.41
C ASN A 255 2.46 -3.09 10.47
N ILE A 256 2.81 -1.97 9.85
CA ILE A 256 1.97 -0.77 9.88
C ILE A 256 1.62 -0.31 8.47
N CYS A 257 0.42 0.24 8.33
CA CYS A 257 -0.06 0.88 7.11
C CYS A 257 -0.28 2.35 7.39
N ILE A 258 0.48 3.21 6.73
CA ILE A 258 0.43 4.67 6.87
C ILE A 258 0.20 5.26 5.48
N PHE A 259 -1.01 5.73 5.22
CA PHE A 259 -1.44 6.23 3.91
C PHE A 259 -1.14 5.23 2.77
N ASP A 260 -0.29 5.62 1.81
CA ASP A 260 0.14 4.79 0.68
C ASP A 260 1.30 3.84 1.00
N TYR A 261 1.81 3.85 2.23
CA TYR A 261 2.90 2.99 2.69
C TYR A 261 2.40 1.81 3.52
N ARG A 262 2.98 0.64 3.25
CA ARG A 262 3.01 -0.49 4.16
C ARG A 262 4.44 -0.74 4.59
N ILE A 263 4.70 -0.66 5.89
CA ILE A 263 6.02 -0.81 6.48
C ILE A 263 6.05 -2.11 7.26
N ILE A 264 7.08 -2.91 6.99
CA ILE A 264 7.28 -4.24 7.56
C ILE A 264 8.71 -4.29 8.11
N PRO A 265 8.90 -4.37 9.43
CA PRO A 265 10.22 -4.63 9.99
C PRO A 265 10.69 -6.01 9.54
N GLY A 266 11.88 -6.05 8.94
CA GLY A 266 12.55 -7.26 8.52
C GLY A 266 13.54 -7.71 9.58
N LYS A 267 14.77 -8.01 9.14
CA LYS A 267 15.83 -8.46 10.05
C LYS A 267 16.26 -7.35 10.99
N ILE A 268 16.36 -7.68 12.28
CA ILE A 268 17.01 -6.84 13.29
C ILE A 268 18.49 -7.23 13.34
N TYR A 269 19.36 -6.28 13.03
CA TYR A 269 20.80 -6.38 13.22
C TYR A 269 21.20 -5.65 14.50
N LYS A 270 22.42 -5.90 14.97
CA LYS A 270 22.98 -5.24 16.17
C LYS A 270 22.80 -3.71 16.11
N ASN A 271 23.08 -3.11 14.94
CA ASN A 271 23.12 -1.65 14.81
C ASN A 271 21.83 -1.07 14.20
N TYR A 272 21.13 -1.81 13.33
CA TYR A 272 19.98 -1.31 12.59
C TYR A 272 18.90 -2.37 12.38
N VAL A 273 17.68 -1.94 12.10
CA VAL A 273 16.58 -2.76 11.61
C VAL A 273 16.42 -2.52 10.11
N LEU A 274 16.31 -3.59 9.33
CA LEU A 274 16.03 -3.47 7.91
C LEU A 274 14.53 -3.46 7.66
N PHE A 275 13.96 -2.34 7.26
CA PHE A 275 12.55 -2.23 6.94
C PHE A 275 12.29 -2.53 5.47
N LYS A 276 11.28 -3.34 5.20
CA LYS A 276 10.68 -3.45 3.88
C LYS A 276 9.53 -2.45 3.80
N VAL A 277 9.68 -1.46 2.93
CA VAL A 277 8.68 -0.43 2.69
C VAL A 277 8.04 -0.69 1.34
N ILE A 278 6.71 -0.84 1.34
CA ILE A 278 5.90 -1.03 0.13
C ILE A 278 5.02 0.19 -0.07
N LYS A 279 5.30 0.98 -1.10
CA LYS A 279 4.47 2.12 -1.50
C LYS A 279 3.49 1.70 -2.59
N ARG A 280 2.22 2.09 -2.50
CA ARG A 280 1.19 1.85 -3.52
C ARG A 280 0.42 3.11 -3.84
N TYR A 281 0.47 3.54 -5.10
CA TYR A 281 -0.26 4.71 -5.56
C TYR A 281 -0.68 4.56 -7.01
N CYS A 282 -1.62 5.39 -7.42
CA CYS A 282 -2.13 5.45 -8.77
C CYS A 282 -1.88 6.85 -9.33
N LYS A 283 -1.46 6.92 -10.59
CA LYS A 283 -1.27 8.19 -11.32
C LYS A 283 -1.97 8.13 -12.66
N THR A 284 -2.71 9.17 -13.00
CA THR A 284 -3.31 9.33 -14.34
C THR A 284 -2.54 10.38 -15.13
N LEU A 285 -2.30 10.10 -16.40
CA LEU A 285 -1.64 10.97 -17.35
C LEU A 285 -2.54 11.17 -18.56
N ASN A 286 -2.78 12.42 -18.96
CA ASN A 286 -3.41 12.73 -20.23
C ASN A 286 -2.34 12.87 -21.31
N ILE A 287 -2.52 12.14 -22.42
CA ILE A 287 -1.61 12.07 -23.55
C ILE A 287 -2.28 12.49 -24.88
N LYS A 288 -3.37 13.26 -24.82
CA LYS A 288 -4.13 13.69 -26.00
C LYS A 288 -3.24 14.28 -27.09
N ASP A 289 -2.32 15.16 -26.73
CA ASP A 289 -1.50 15.92 -27.67
C ASP A 289 -0.06 15.39 -27.76
N LYS A 290 0.16 14.12 -27.40
CA LYS A 290 1.49 13.49 -27.38
C LYS A 290 1.49 12.16 -28.13
N ASP A 291 2.40 12.04 -29.10
CA ASP A 291 2.58 10.78 -29.85
C ASP A 291 3.40 9.75 -29.07
N ILE A 292 4.41 10.21 -28.32
CA ILE A 292 5.26 9.37 -27.50
C ILE A 292 5.32 9.95 -26.09
N VAL A 293 5.10 9.11 -25.08
CA VAL A 293 5.20 9.51 -23.66
C VAL A 293 6.05 8.51 -22.91
N TYR A 294 7.12 9.01 -22.29
CA TYR A 294 7.89 8.26 -21.30
C TYR A 294 7.15 8.30 -19.95
N ILE A 295 6.87 7.13 -19.39
CA ILE A 295 6.10 6.98 -18.15
C ILE A 295 7.02 6.71 -16.94
N GLY A 296 8.32 6.53 -17.15
CA GLY A 296 9.28 6.13 -16.13
C GLY A 296 9.64 4.64 -16.20
N GLU A 297 10.74 4.24 -15.55
CA GLU A 297 11.18 2.83 -15.42
C GLU A 297 11.26 2.06 -16.75
N GLY A 298 11.58 2.75 -17.86
CA GLY A 298 11.64 2.14 -19.19
C GLY A 298 10.28 1.83 -19.84
N PHE A 299 9.18 2.36 -19.31
CA PHE A 299 7.86 2.29 -19.94
C PHE A 299 7.61 3.48 -20.89
N TYR A 300 7.05 3.16 -22.04
CA TYR A 300 6.66 4.13 -23.07
C TYR A 300 5.26 3.84 -23.57
N THR A 301 4.53 4.90 -23.91
CA THR A 301 3.36 4.81 -24.78
C THR A 301 3.64 5.43 -26.12
N ILE A 302 3.15 4.81 -27.18
CA ILE A 302 3.31 5.28 -28.56
C ILE A 302 1.94 5.23 -29.23
N LYS A 303 1.49 6.35 -29.81
CA LYS A 303 0.32 6.37 -30.69
C LYS A 303 0.69 5.86 -32.07
N VAL A 304 0.04 4.79 -32.51
CA VAL A 304 0.23 4.20 -33.83
C VAL A 304 -1.16 3.95 -34.44
N ASN A 305 -1.42 4.55 -35.60
CA ASN A 305 -2.69 4.42 -36.33
C ASN A 305 -3.93 4.73 -35.47
N GLY A 306 -3.87 5.79 -34.66
CA GLY A 306 -4.96 6.19 -33.76
C GLY A 306 -5.12 5.32 -32.50
N SER A 307 -4.30 4.27 -32.33
CA SER A 307 -4.29 3.42 -31.13
C SER A 307 -3.05 3.67 -30.27
N THR A 308 -3.25 3.78 -28.95
CA THR A 308 -2.13 3.90 -28.00
C THR A 308 -1.59 2.51 -27.67
N GLN A 309 -0.30 2.29 -27.95
CA GLN A 309 0.42 1.04 -27.69
C GLN A 309 1.38 1.20 -26.51
N LEU A 310 1.56 0.14 -25.71
CA LEU A 310 2.44 0.12 -24.54
C LEU A 310 3.72 -0.66 -24.81
N TYR A 311 4.84 -0.11 -24.35
CA TYR A 311 6.15 -0.73 -24.44
C TYR A 311 6.85 -0.70 -23.08
N TYR A 312 7.62 -1.74 -22.77
CA TYR A 312 8.54 -1.80 -21.64
C TYR A 312 9.89 -2.31 -22.12
N LYS A 313 10.95 -1.51 -21.94
CA LYS A 313 12.33 -1.80 -22.38
C LYS A 313 12.39 -2.29 -23.84
N GLY A 314 11.66 -1.61 -24.72
CA GLY A 314 11.62 -1.91 -26.16
C GLY A 314 10.66 -3.02 -26.59
N HIS A 315 10.03 -3.74 -25.66
CA HIS A 315 9.07 -4.80 -25.98
C HIS A 315 7.63 -4.34 -25.79
N LYS A 316 6.76 -4.65 -26.76
CA LYS A 316 5.32 -4.37 -26.67
C LYS A 316 4.69 -5.23 -25.57
N ILE A 317 3.90 -4.61 -24.70
CA ILE A 317 3.17 -5.27 -23.60
C ILE A 317 1.66 -5.08 -23.77
N LYS A 318 0.86 -5.95 -23.15
CA LYS A 318 -0.60 -5.85 -23.21
C LYS A 318 -1.13 -4.79 -22.25
N ASN A 319 -2.28 -4.21 -22.59
CA ASN A 319 -3.03 -3.36 -21.67
C ASN A 319 -3.38 -4.15 -20.39
N ASN A 320 -3.28 -3.53 -19.22
CA ASN A 320 -3.49 -4.15 -17.91
C ASN A 320 -2.52 -5.31 -17.59
N GLU A 321 -1.43 -5.47 -18.34
CA GLU A 321 -0.40 -6.45 -18.01
C GLU A 321 0.39 -5.98 -16.80
N LYS A 322 0.59 -6.89 -15.84
CA LYS A 322 1.44 -6.64 -14.67
C LYS A 322 2.89 -6.94 -15.01
N VAL A 323 3.72 -5.90 -14.99
CA VAL A 323 5.14 -5.99 -15.26
C VAL A 323 5.91 -5.83 -13.95
N TYR A 324 6.84 -6.75 -13.69
CA TYR A 324 7.74 -6.70 -12.54
C TYR A 324 9.04 -6.01 -12.96
N ILE A 325 9.49 -5.05 -12.14
CA ILE A 325 10.69 -4.25 -12.42
C ILE A 325 11.94 -5.05 -12.03
N ASN A 326 13.04 -4.83 -12.73
CA ASN A 326 14.33 -5.49 -12.49
C ASN A 326 14.31 -7.03 -12.58
N THR A 327 13.34 -7.60 -13.31
CA THR A 327 13.39 -9.01 -13.70
C THR A 327 14.29 -9.22 -14.92
N LEU A 328 15.12 -10.25 -14.90
CA LEU A 328 15.94 -10.67 -16.04
C LEU A 328 15.14 -11.70 -16.89
N SER A 329 14.98 -11.44 -18.19
CA SER A 329 14.12 -12.24 -19.08
C SER A 329 14.84 -13.37 -19.81
N MET A 330 16.14 -13.24 -20.08
CA MET A 330 16.98 -14.28 -20.66
C MET A 330 18.36 -14.23 -20.01
N LEU A 331 18.86 -15.41 -19.60
CA LEU A 331 20.22 -15.55 -19.11
C LEU A 331 20.82 -16.80 -19.76
N ASP A 332 21.78 -16.55 -20.64
CA ASP A 332 22.49 -17.54 -21.45
C ASP A 332 23.93 -17.74 -20.91
N THR A 333 24.08 -17.77 -19.58
CA THR A 333 25.39 -17.86 -18.96
C THR A 333 25.51 -19.11 -18.08
N ASN A 334 26.61 -19.83 -18.29
CA ASN A 334 26.97 -21.05 -17.58
C ASN A 334 27.25 -20.87 -16.07
N ASN A 335 27.13 -19.64 -15.54
CA ASN A 335 27.52 -19.33 -14.16
C ASN A 335 26.50 -18.47 -13.41
N ILE A 336 25.20 -18.62 -13.71
CA ILE A 336 24.11 -17.84 -13.13
C ILE A 336 23.98 -17.94 -11.60
N LEU A 337 24.54 -19.00 -11.02
CA LEU A 337 24.52 -19.18 -9.57
C LEU A 337 25.65 -18.37 -8.90
N ASN A 338 26.65 -17.91 -9.65
CA ASN A 338 27.68 -17.00 -9.16
C ASN A 338 27.20 -15.54 -9.19
N ILE A 339 26.18 -15.25 -8.38
CA ILE A 339 25.60 -13.91 -8.24
C ILE A 339 25.67 -13.46 -6.78
N ASN A 340 25.92 -12.18 -6.59
CA ASN A 340 25.97 -11.52 -5.28
C ASN A 340 24.57 -11.22 -4.72
N LYS A 341 23.65 -12.20 -4.77
CA LYS A 341 22.30 -12.12 -4.21
C LYS A 341 21.84 -13.51 -3.77
N ASP A 342 20.91 -13.53 -2.82
CA ASP A 342 20.17 -14.76 -2.50
C ASP A 342 19.34 -15.18 -3.73
N ILE A 343 19.20 -16.49 -3.92
CA ILE A 343 18.52 -17.08 -5.08
C ILE A 343 17.34 -17.91 -4.60
N ILE A 344 16.18 -17.78 -5.24
CA ILE A 344 15.02 -18.65 -5.04
C ILE A 344 14.79 -19.44 -6.33
N LEU A 345 14.88 -20.77 -6.23
CA LEU A 345 14.57 -21.70 -7.31
C LEU A 345 13.18 -22.30 -7.04
N VAL A 346 12.25 -22.10 -7.97
CA VAL A 346 10.89 -22.61 -7.85
C VAL A 346 10.68 -23.81 -8.79
N GLY A 347 10.12 -24.89 -8.24
CA GLY A 347 9.84 -26.13 -8.94
C GLY A 347 10.98 -27.16 -8.83
N GLY A 348 10.65 -28.44 -9.02
CA GLY A 348 11.60 -29.54 -8.93
C GLY A 348 12.54 -29.66 -10.15
N PRO A 349 13.50 -30.60 -10.13
CA PRO A 349 14.53 -30.77 -11.17
C PRO A 349 13.95 -31.08 -12.57
N LYS A 350 12.74 -31.63 -12.65
CA LYS A 350 12.04 -31.85 -13.92
C LYS A 350 11.70 -30.56 -14.67
N VAL A 351 11.40 -29.49 -13.93
CA VAL A 351 10.89 -28.22 -14.50
C VAL A 351 11.85 -27.05 -14.34
N ASN A 352 12.77 -27.13 -13.38
CA ASN A 352 13.77 -26.11 -13.12
C ASN A 352 15.19 -26.64 -13.37
N LYS A 353 15.82 -26.15 -14.45
CA LYS A 353 17.16 -26.60 -14.89
C LYS A 353 18.25 -26.38 -13.83
N PHE A 354 18.11 -25.36 -12.98
CA PHE A 354 19.10 -25.07 -11.93
C PHE A 354 18.97 -26.03 -10.76
N VAL A 355 17.74 -26.44 -10.41
CA VAL A 355 17.53 -27.49 -9.41
C VAL A 355 18.09 -28.81 -9.91
N LYS A 356 17.89 -29.16 -11.20
CA LYS A 356 18.49 -30.33 -11.84
C LYS A 356 20.02 -30.31 -11.80
N TYR A 357 20.61 -29.14 -12.02
CA TYR A 357 22.06 -28.96 -11.96
C TYR A 357 22.60 -29.16 -10.53
N LEU A 358 21.95 -28.58 -9.52
CA LEU A 358 22.35 -28.76 -8.12
C LEU A 358 22.19 -30.22 -7.68
N GLU A 359 21.14 -30.89 -8.13
CA GLU A 359 20.91 -32.32 -7.89
C GLU A 359 22.01 -33.18 -8.51
N SER A 360 22.37 -32.96 -9.78
CA SER A 360 23.41 -33.76 -10.45
C SER A 360 24.82 -33.57 -9.85
N LYS A 361 25.03 -32.46 -9.14
CA LYS A 361 26.25 -32.18 -8.37
C LYS A 361 26.18 -32.64 -6.91
N SER A 362 25.10 -33.29 -6.49
CA SER A 362 24.88 -33.72 -5.10
C SER A 362 24.96 -32.56 -4.09
N LEU A 363 24.48 -31.37 -4.48
CA LEU A 363 24.51 -30.16 -3.64
C LEU A 363 23.19 -29.89 -2.92
N LEU A 364 22.13 -30.62 -3.28
CA LEU A 364 20.85 -30.55 -2.56
C LEU A 364 20.95 -31.30 -1.23
N LEU A 365 20.33 -30.77 -0.18
CA LEU A 365 20.23 -31.49 1.10
C LEU A 365 19.31 -32.69 0.95
N VAL A 366 18.27 -32.56 0.13
CA VAL A 366 17.34 -33.63 -0.19
C VAL A 366 16.95 -33.55 -1.67
N ASN A 367 16.97 -34.71 -2.32
CA ASN A 367 16.54 -34.86 -3.71
C ASN A 367 15.01 -34.80 -3.79
N ILE A 368 14.49 -34.17 -4.84
CA ILE A 368 13.05 -33.97 -5.04
C ILE A 368 12.64 -34.75 -6.28
N THR A 369 11.72 -35.70 -6.13
CA THR A 369 11.27 -36.56 -7.23
C THR A 369 9.76 -36.42 -7.43
N ASN A 370 9.19 -37.14 -8.39
CA ASN A 370 7.73 -37.14 -8.57
C ASN A 370 7.00 -37.81 -7.39
N ASN A 371 7.70 -38.64 -6.60
CA ASN A 371 7.11 -39.40 -5.50
C ASN A 371 7.54 -38.86 -4.13
N TYR A 372 8.64 -38.11 -4.06
CA TYR A 372 9.16 -37.53 -2.83
C TYR A 372 9.12 -35.98 -2.93
N PRO A 373 8.53 -35.25 -1.98
CA PRO A 373 8.22 -35.62 -0.58
C PRO A 373 6.80 -36.15 -0.33
N GLU A 374 6.24 -36.96 -1.23
CA GLU A 374 4.84 -37.44 -1.25
C GLU A 374 3.84 -36.40 -1.76
N ASN A 375 2.62 -36.88 -2.03
CA ASN A 375 1.57 -36.11 -2.69
C ASN A 375 1.16 -34.86 -1.88
N ASN A 376 1.02 -33.71 -2.56
CA ASN A 376 0.64 -32.42 -1.96
C ASN A 376 1.61 -31.88 -0.88
N ILE A 377 2.80 -32.47 -0.76
CA ILE A 377 3.84 -31.98 0.14
C ILE A 377 4.90 -31.23 -0.66
N GLY A 378 5.31 -30.09 -0.11
CA GLY A 378 6.41 -29.26 -0.56
C GLY A 378 7.59 -29.34 0.40
N ILE A 379 8.77 -29.12 -0.14
CA ILE A 379 10.02 -28.89 0.58
C ILE A 379 10.46 -27.45 0.31
N ILE A 380 10.81 -26.78 1.40
CA ILE A 380 11.67 -25.61 1.40
C ILE A 380 13.03 -26.12 1.86
N GLN A 381 14.07 -25.94 1.06
CA GLN A 381 15.43 -26.19 1.51
C GLN A 381 16.33 -24.98 1.23
N LYS A 382 17.17 -24.64 2.21
CA LYS A 382 18.14 -23.55 2.16
C LYS A 382 19.53 -24.15 2.16
N ILE A 383 20.29 -23.88 1.11
CA ILE A 383 21.71 -24.25 1.00
C ILE A 383 22.57 -23.00 0.89
N LYS A 384 23.83 -23.11 1.31
CA LYS A 384 24.83 -22.09 0.99
C LYS A 384 25.10 -22.10 -0.50
N ASN A 385 25.18 -20.92 -1.09
CA ASN A 385 25.52 -20.82 -2.51
C ASN A 385 26.97 -21.32 -2.69
N PRO A 386 27.20 -22.39 -3.48
CA PRO A 386 28.52 -22.99 -3.64
C PRO A 386 29.52 -22.07 -4.34
N TYR A 387 29.05 -21.07 -5.09
CA TYR A 387 29.88 -20.11 -5.81
C TYR A 387 30.08 -18.80 -5.04
N ASN A 388 29.20 -18.50 -4.08
CA ASN A 388 29.35 -17.34 -3.19
C ASN A 388 28.74 -17.61 -1.81
N LYS A 389 29.58 -18.01 -0.85
CA LYS A 389 29.15 -18.45 0.50
C LYS A 389 28.45 -17.36 1.33
N ASN A 390 28.54 -16.10 0.93
CA ASN A 390 27.83 -14.99 1.58
C ASN A 390 26.32 -15.03 1.32
N TYR A 391 25.89 -15.70 0.25
CA TYR A 391 24.50 -15.82 -0.16
C TYR A 391 24.00 -17.26 -0.05
N ASN A 392 22.68 -17.41 -0.10
CA ASN A 392 21.98 -18.68 0.03
C ASN A 392 21.14 -18.96 -1.22
N ILE A 393 20.92 -20.24 -1.48
CA ILE A 393 19.96 -20.70 -2.48
C ILE A 393 18.82 -21.38 -1.73
N TYR A 394 17.60 -20.89 -1.97
CA TYR A 394 16.36 -21.45 -1.46
C TYR A 394 15.71 -22.23 -2.60
N ILE A 395 15.37 -23.49 -2.36
CA ILE A 395 14.64 -24.34 -3.30
C ILE A 395 13.24 -24.56 -2.74
N LEU A 396 12.24 -24.17 -3.52
CA LEU A 396 10.82 -24.28 -3.21
C LEU A 396 10.18 -25.23 -4.21
N ALA A 397 9.97 -26.48 -3.80
CA ALA A 397 9.53 -27.52 -4.73
C ALA A 397 8.67 -28.57 -4.02
N GLY A 398 7.66 -29.10 -4.72
CA GLY A 398 6.93 -30.28 -4.28
C GLY A 398 6.96 -31.38 -5.32
N SER A 399 6.46 -32.55 -4.93
CA SER A 399 6.22 -33.68 -5.83
C SER A 399 5.20 -33.35 -6.93
N ASN A 400 4.32 -32.38 -6.65
CA ASN A 400 3.29 -31.89 -7.56
C ASN A 400 3.08 -30.37 -7.42
N ARG A 401 2.18 -29.81 -8.23
CA ARG A 401 1.84 -28.37 -8.26
C ARG A 401 1.34 -27.81 -6.93
N TYR A 402 0.63 -28.61 -6.13
CA TYR A 402 0.09 -28.20 -4.84
C TYR A 402 1.16 -28.22 -3.75
N GLY A 403 2.06 -29.20 -3.78
CA GLY A 403 3.25 -29.23 -2.93
C GLY A 403 4.14 -28.01 -3.16
N THR A 404 4.43 -27.67 -4.43
CA THR A 404 5.18 -26.43 -4.75
C THR A 404 4.43 -25.18 -4.27
N LYS A 405 3.12 -25.11 -4.45
CA LYS A 405 2.28 -24.01 -3.93
C LYS A 405 2.38 -23.89 -2.40
N ALA A 406 2.31 -25.01 -1.67
CA ALA A 406 2.48 -25.01 -0.22
C ALA A 406 3.87 -24.53 0.20
N ALA A 407 4.94 -24.99 -0.47
CA ALA A 407 6.30 -24.52 -0.21
C ALA A 407 6.44 -23.00 -0.41
N ILE A 408 5.90 -22.46 -1.50
CA ILE A 408 5.92 -21.02 -1.79
C ILE A 408 5.23 -20.21 -0.70
N LEU A 409 4.00 -20.59 -0.33
CA LEU A 409 3.22 -19.83 0.62
C LEU A 409 3.76 -20.00 2.06
N ALA A 410 4.21 -21.20 2.42
CA ALA A 410 4.92 -21.43 3.67
C ALA A 410 6.20 -20.61 3.75
N PHE A 411 6.93 -20.47 2.64
CA PHE A 411 8.14 -19.66 2.59
C PHE A 411 7.84 -18.24 3.06
N LEU A 412 6.76 -17.64 2.55
CA LEU A 412 6.39 -16.27 2.90
C LEU A 412 5.76 -16.08 4.30
N THR A 413 5.23 -17.14 4.91
CA THR A 413 4.34 -17.01 6.09
C THR A 413 4.79 -17.79 7.32
N LYS A 414 5.56 -18.86 7.15
CA LYS A 414 5.90 -19.83 8.21
C LYS A 414 7.38 -20.23 8.21
N TYR A 415 8.18 -19.78 7.24
CA TYR A 415 9.57 -20.17 7.15
C TYR A 415 10.36 -19.67 8.35
N ASN A 416 11.14 -20.59 8.91
CA ASN A 416 11.85 -20.40 10.16
C ASN A 416 13.36 -20.63 10.02
N ASP A 417 13.92 -20.22 8.87
CA ASP A 417 15.34 -20.34 8.52
C ASP A 417 15.97 -21.73 8.63
N LYS A 418 15.15 -22.78 8.82
CA LYS A 418 15.61 -24.15 8.80
C LYS A 418 16.19 -24.51 7.44
N SER A 419 17.25 -25.31 7.46
CA SER A 419 17.88 -25.84 6.24
C SER A 419 16.91 -26.69 5.42
N ILE A 420 15.97 -27.38 6.07
CA ILE A 420 14.90 -28.15 5.42
C ILE A 420 13.61 -27.93 6.20
N MET A 421 12.51 -27.71 5.49
CA MET A 421 11.16 -27.63 6.04
C MET A 421 10.18 -28.31 5.09
N LYS A 422 9.44 -29.30 5.59
CA LYS A 422 8.37 -29.97 4.86
C LYS A 422 7.04 -29.32 5.18
N VAL A 423 6.21 -29.12 4.16
CA VAL A 423 4.91 -28.47 4.30
C VAL A 423 3.86 -29.14 3.45
N LYS A 424 2.66 -29.31 3.99
CA LYS A 424 1.55 -29.96 3.31
C LYS A 424 0.52 -28.92 2.86
N TRP A 425 0.03 -29.10 1.64
CA TRP A 425 -1.18 -28.44 1.17
C TRP A 425 -2.41 -29.20 1.65
N ASN A 426 -3.27 -28.55 2.44
CA ASN A 426 -4.51 -29.13 2.93
C ASN A 426 -5.69 -28.18 2.65
N ASN A 427 -6.39 -28.41 1.53
CA ASN A 427 -7.65 -27.73 1.17
C ASN A 427 -7.66 -26.19 1.34
N GLY A 428 -6.58 -25.52 0.94
CA GLY A 428 -6.46 -24.05 1.06
C GLY A 428 -5.57 -23.58 2.20
N HIS A 429 -5.26 -24.47 3.14
CA HIS A 429 -4.36 -24.21 4.26
C HIS A 429 -3.01 -24.91 4.08
N ILE A 430 -2.02 -24.42 4.83
CA ILE A 430 -0.65 -24.91 4.80
C ILE A 430 -0.29 -25.39 6.20
N GLU A 431 0.17 -26.63 6.28
CA GLU A 431 0.58 -27.25 7.53
C GLU A 431 2.08 -27.53 7.49
N VAL A 432 2.80 -27.17 8.56
CA VAL A 432 4.21 -27.51 8.70
C VAL A 432 4.27 -28.93 9.22
N ILE A 433 4.91 -29.82 8.47
CA ILE A 433 5.15 -31.20 8.90
C ILE A 433 6.43 -31.16 9.74
N ARG A 434 6.30 -31.55 11.01
CA ARG A 434 7.43 -31.61 11.95
C ARG A 434 8.22 -32.89 11.77
#